data_AF-A0A7K2MK34-F1
#
_entry.id   AF-A0A7K2MK34-F1
#
_cell.length_a   1.000
_cell.length_b   1.000
_cell.length_c   1.000
_cell.angle_alpha   90.00
_cell.angle_beta   90.00
_cell.angle_gamma   90.00
#
_symmetry.space_group_name_H-M   'P 1'
#
loop_
_entity.id
_entity.type
_entity.pdbx_description
1 polymer ?
#
loop_
_entity_poly.entity_id
_entity_poly.type
_entity_poly.pdbx_seq_one_letter_code
_entity_poly.pdbx_strand_id
1 'polypeptide(L)' 'MVEFDDAVLFVTAAGTGSCLCVLSGAEADIGQIAYEMTLLVNRVGEHLDVDARQPGGISPTEL' A
#
# COMPACT_ATOMS: atom_id res chain seq x y z
N MET A 1 5.04 6.55 7.00
CA MET A 1 6.19 7.05 6.25
C MET A 1 7.43 6.41 6.83
N VAL A 2 8.35 5.94 6.00
CA VAL A 2 9.64 5.37 6.40
C VAL A 2 10.72 6.15 5.66
N GLU A 3 11.68 6.68 6.41
CA GLU A 3 12.81 7.44 5.87
C GLU A 3 14.03 6.53 5.73
N PHE A 4 14.74 6.69 4.62
CA PHE A 4 16.03 6.08 4.31
C PHE A 4 17.05 7.19 4.04
N ASP A 5 18.32 6.84 3.91
CA ASP A 5 19.41 7.80 3.70
C ASP A 5 19.15 8.76 2.51
N ASP A 6 18.66 8.23 1.38
CA ASP A 6 18.39 9.03 0.15
C ASP A 6 16.95 8.88 -0.38
N ALA A 7 16.05 8.28 0.42
CA ALA A 7 14.71 7.94 -0.05
C ALA A 7 13.65 8.00 1.05
N VAL A 8 12.38 8.11 0.65
CA VAL A 8 11.23 8.06 1.55
C VAL A 8 10.15 7.14 0.98
N LEU A 9 9.67 6.21 1.79
CA LEU A 9 8.55 5.33 1.48
C LEU A 9 7.27 5.81 2.18
N PHE A 10 6.27 6.15 1.38
CA PHE A 10 4.93 6.49 1.82
C PHE A 10 4.02 5.27 1.69
N VAL A 11 3.16 5.06 2.69
CA VAL A 11 2.18 3.97 2.70
C VAL A 11 0.85 4.56 3.17
N THR A 12 -0.22 4.29 2.42
CA THR A 12 -1.59 4.67 2.78
C THR A 12 -2.56 3.55 2.45
N ALA A 13 -3.70 3.51 3.13
CA ALA A 13 -4.79 2.61 2.75
C ALA A 13 -5.29 2.97 1.34
N ALA A 14 -5.55 1.94 0.52
CA ALA A 14 -5.96 2.13 -0.86
C ALA A 14 -7.13 1.21 -1.25
N GLY A 15 -7.87 0.69 -0.28
CA GLY A 15 -8.91 -0.33 -0.46
C GLY A 15 -8.94 -1.26 0.75
N THR A 16 -9.98 -2.07 0.85
CA THR A 16 -10.10 -3.11 1.88
C THR A 16 -9.03 -4.17 1.64
N GLY A 17 -8.16 -4.40 2.64
CA GLY A 17 -7.10 -5.40 2.53
C GLY A 17 -5.92 -4.99 1.63
N SER A 18 -5.85 -3.73 1.18
CA SER A 18 -4.78 -3.24 0.30
C SER A 18 -4.20 -1.90 0.75
N CYS A 19 -3.02 -1.57 0.22
CA CYS A 19 -2.34 -0.31 0.48
C CYS A 19 -1.64 0.20 -0.79
N LEU A 20 -1.53 1.53 -0.91
CA LEU A 20 -0.71 2.20 -1.91
C LEU A 20 0.62 2.58 -1.28
N CYS A 21 1.71 2.16 -1.93
CA CYS A 21 3.08 2.45 -1.53
C CYS A 21 3.78 3.28 -2.60
N VAL A 22 4.40 4.39 -2.21
CA VAL A 22 5.18 5.26 -3.10
C VAL A 22 6.58 5.42 -2.52
N LEU A 23 7.60 5.06 -3.29
CA LEU A 23 9.00 5.31 -2.95
C LEU A 23 9.50 6.50 -3.77
N SER A 24 10.02 7.52 -3.08
CA SER A 24 10.62 8.70 -3.71
C SER A 24 12.05 8.91 -3.23
N GLY A 25 12.80 9.77 -3.92
CA GLY A 25 14.03 10.33 -3.37
C GLY A 25 13.76 11.28 -2.20
N ALA A 26 14.78 11.55 -1.39
CA ALA A 26 14.68 12.44 -0.21
C ALA A 26 14.35 13.90 -0.57
N GLU A 27 14.75 14.37 -1.75
CA GLU A 27 14.53 15.74 -2.22
C GLU A 27 13.16 15.96 -2.88
N ALA A 28 12.29 14.95 -2.89
CA ALA A 28 10.98 15.05 -3.51
C ALA A 28 10.02 15.88 -2.66
N ASP A 29 9.12 16.63 -3.31
CA ASP A 29 8.09 17.40 -2.61
C ASP A 29 7.06 16.45 -1.97
N ILE A 30 7.15 16.33 -0.66
CA ILE A 30 6.27 15.49 0.16
C ILE A 30 4.80 15.93 0.05
N GLY A 31 4.54 17.23 -0.04
CA GLY A 31 3.19 17.77 -0.15
C GLY A 31 2.55 17.37 -1.48
N GLN A 32 3.30 17.43 -2.57
CA GLN A 32 2.85 16.99 -3.89
C GLN A 32 2.61 15.47 -3.91
N ILE A 33 3.52 14.67 -3.35
CA ILE A 33 3.33 13.21 -3.24
C ILE A 33 2.05 12.89 -2.48
N ALA A 34 1.84 13.50 -1.30
CA ALA A 34 0.66 13.26 -0.49
C ALA A 34 -0.64 13.67 -1.21
N TYR A 35 -0.62 14.80 -1.92
CA TYR A 35 -1.75 15.30 -2.69
C TYR A 35 -2.15 14.31 -3.80
N GLU A 36 -1.17 13.89 -4.62
CA GLU A 36 -1.41 12.94 -5.72
C GLU A 36 -1.79 11.56 -5.20
N MET A 37 -1.18 11.09 -4.11
CA MET A 37 -1.58 9.83 -3.46
C MET A 37 -3.03 9.87 -3.00
N THR A 38 -3.47 10.98 -2.41
CA THR A 38 -4.86 11.16 -1.98
C THR A 38 -5.82 11.12 -3.17
N LEU A 39 -5.50 11.84 -4.25
CA LEU A 39 -6.27 11.82 -5.50
C LEU A 39 -6.32 10.44 -6.14
N LEU A 40 -5.20 9.72 -6.15
CA LEU A 40 -5.12 8.38 -6.71
C LEU A 40 -6.00 7.42 -5.92
N VAL A 41 -5.86 7.37 -4.59
CA VAL A 41 -6.69 6.52 -3.72
C VAL A 41 -8.18 6.84 -3.88
N ASN A 42 -8.55 8.12 -3.96
CA ASN A 42 -9.96 8.49 -4.17
C ASN A 42 -10.51 8.02 -5.52
N ARG A 43 -9.67 7.87 -6.55
CA ARG A 43 -10.08 7.45 -7.89
C ARG A 43 -10.09 5.94 -8.08
N VAL A 44 -9.09 5.24 -7.52
CA VAL A 44 -8.89 3.81 -7.79
C VAL A 44 -9.13 2.93 -6.57
N GLY A 45 -9.32 3.48 -5.37
CA GLY A 45 -9.32 2.71 -4.14
C GLY A 45 -10.35 1.58 -4.08
N GLU A 46 -11.58 1.85 -4.55
CA GLU A 46 -12.66 0.84 -4.60
C GLU A 46 -12.35 -0.34 -5.55
N HIS A 47 -11.40 -0.16 -6.48
CA HIS A 47 -10.99 -1.20 -7.43
C HIS A 47 -9.81 -2.04 -6.92
N LEU A 48 -9.24 -1.67 -5.77
CA LEU A 48 -8.05 -2.29 -5.21
C LEU A 48 -8.36 -3.15 -3.97
N ASP A 49 -9.63 -3.47 -3.73
CA ASP A 49 -10.01 -4.39 -2.64
C ASP A 49 -9.40 -5.78 -2.88
N VAL A 50 -8.83 -6.35 -1.81
CA VAL A 50 -8.18 -7.67 -1.83
C VAL A 50 -8.79 -8.53 -0.73
N ASP A 51 -9.33 -9.67 -1.15
CA ASP A 51 -9.86 -10.67 -0.22
C ASP A 51 -8.77 -11.22 0.71
N ALA A 52 -9.18 -11.59 1.92
CA ALA A 52 -8.29 -12.22 2.88
C ALA A 52 -7.65 -13.48 2.29
N ARG A 53 -6.33 -13.60 2.45
CA ARG A 53 -5.61 -14.81 2.04
C ARG A 53 -6.19 -16.01 2.78
N GLN A 54 -6.64 -17.02 2.04
CA GLN A 54 -6.98 -18.31 2.64
C GLN A 54 -5.70 -18.90 3.25
N PRO A 55 -5.68 -19.23 4.55
CA PRO A 55 -4.57 -19.96 5.13
C PRO A 55 -4.42 -21.26 4.33
N GLY A 56 -3.22 -21.53 3.82
CA GLY A 56 -2.95 -22.71 3.01
C GLY A 56 -3.49 -23.94 3.73
N GLY A 57 -4.46 -24.62 3.13
CA GLY A 57 -5.17 -25.70 3.77
C GLY A 57 -4.18 -26.78 4.20
N ILE A 58 -3.94 -26.90 5.50
CA ILE A 58 -3.42 -28.15 6.05
C ILE A 58 -4.55 -29.17 5.87
N SER A 59 -4.39 -30.08 4.91
CA SER A 59 -5.30 -31.20 4.74
C SER A 59 -5.27 -32.04 6.02
N PRO A 60 -6.42 -32.30 6.70
CA PRO A 60 -6.47 -33.06 7.96
C PRO A 60 -6.06 -34.54 7.86
N THR A 61 -5.41 -34.97 6.77
CA THR A 61 -5.10 -36.38 6.48
C THR A 61 -3.72 -36.81 6.99
N GLU A 62 -3.01 -35.97 7.76
CA GLU A 62 -1.70 -36.30 8.34
C GLU A 62 -1.73 -36.56 9.87
N LEU A 63 -2.90 -36.91 10.44
CA LEU A 63 -3.06 -37.41 11.81
C LEU A 63 -3.64 -38.83 11.83
#